data_AF-A0A7V6VKR5-F1
#
_entry.id   AF-A0A7V6VKR5-F1
#
_cell.length_a   1.000
_cell.length_b   1.000
_cell.length_c   1.000
_cell.angle_alpha   90.00
_cell.angle_beta   90.00
_cell.angle_gamma   90.00
#
_symmetry.space_group_name_H-M   'P 1'
#
loop_
_entity.id
_entity.type
_entity.pdbx_description
1 polymer ?
#
loop_
_entity_poly.entity_id
_entity_poly.type
_entity_poly.pdbx_seq_one_letter_code
_entity_poly.pdbx_strand_id
1 'polypeptide(L)'
;MAPGGASRIVASRLEVSGIESHRDVRRALQELFDVFASNGLGQATFELGEGGRAVLWIKHLDTVEVDGRVIQQALSRAGDYTVVGDPRRAR
;
A
#
# COMPACT_ATOMS: atom_id res chain seq x y z
N MET A 1 -0.14 27.07 -24.52
CA MET A 1 -0.08 25.70 -23.94
C MET A 1 0.28 25.85 -22.48
N ALA A 2 -0.59 25.47 -21.55
CA ALA A 2 -0.30 25.49 -20.12
C ALA A 2 -0.96 24.29 -19.44
N PRO A 3 -0.42 23.78 -18.31
CA PRO A 3 0.94 23.93 -17.77
C PRO A 3 1.61 22.55 -17.55
N GLY A 4 2.93 22.56 -17.30
CA GLY A 4 3.59 21.43 -16.66
C GLY A 4 2.97 21.20 -15.29
N GLY A 5 2.08 20.22 -15.17
CA GLY A 5 1.51 19.82 -13.90
C GLY A 5 2.61 19.18 -13.07
N ALA A 6 3.04 19.86 -12.01
CA ALA A 6 3.88 19.23 -11.00
C ALA A 6 3.08 18.06 -10.40
N SER A 7 3.42 16.82 -10.77
CA SER A 7 2.79 15.63 -10.19
C SER A 7 2.94 15.70 -8.67
N ARG A 8 1.81 15.72 -7.97
CA ARG A 8 1.80 15.87 -6.51
C ARG A 8 1.98 14.49 -5.88
N ILE A 9 2.86 14.39 -4.89
CA ILE A 9 2.91 13.20 -4.05
C ILE A 9 1.67 13.21 -3.15
N VAL A 10 0.87 12.16 -3.27
CA VAL A 10 -0.30 11.89 -2.43
C VAL A 10 -0.07 10.57 -1.68
N ALA A 11 -0.94 10.29 -0.71
CA ALA A 11 -0.96 9.01 -0.02
C ALA A 11 -2.30 8.32 -0.22
N SER A 12 -2.28 7.01 -0.37
CA SER A 12 -3.46 6.16 -0.24
C SER A 12 -3.31 5.27 0.98
N ARG A 13 -4.42 4.92 1.60
CA ARG A 13 -4.46 3.99 2.74
C ARG A 13 -5.37 2.80 2.45
N LEU A 14 -4.95 1.64 2.93
CA LEU A 14 -5.69 0.38 2.87
C LEU A 14 -5.66 -0.26 4.25
N GLU A 15 -6.77 -0.84 4.70
CA GLU A 15 -6.75 -1.72 5.86
C GLU A 15 -6.32 -3.12 5.42
N VAL A 16 -5.47 -3.76 6.23
CA VAL A 16 -4.96 -5.11 6.00
C VAL A 16 -5.10 -5.91 7.28
N SER A 17 -5.73 -7.07 7.20
CA SER A 17 -5.84 -8.04 8.29
C SER A 17 -4.73 -9.10 8.20
N GLY A 18 -4.33 -9.62 9.35
CA GLY A 18 -3.28 -10.66 9.49
C GLY A 18 -1.88 -10.10 9.73
N ILE A 19 -1.72 -8.78 9.77
CA ILE A 19 -0.45 -8.11 10.10
C ILE A 19 -0.47 -7.76 11.58
N GLU A 20 0.22 -8.56 12.41
CA GLU A 20 0.17 -8.45 13.87
C GLU A 20 1.52 -8.10 14.51
N SER A 21 2.60 -8.30 13.77
CA SER A 21 3.95 -8.09 14.27
C SER A 21 4.85 -7.36 13.29
N HIS A 22 5.96 -6.81 13.80
CA HIS A 22 7.00 -6.22 12.96
C HIS A 22 7.59 -7.23 11.95
N ARG A 23 7.54 -8.53 12.25
CA ARG A 23 7.98 -9.58 11.34
C ARG A 23 7.03 -9.69 10.14
N ASP A 24 5.73 -9.61 10.37
CA ASP A 24 4.71 -9.68 9.32
C ASP A 24 4.78 -8.44 8.43
N VAL A 25 4.95 -7.26 9.04
CA VAL A 25 5.20 -6.01 8.32
C VAL A 25 6.40 -6.15 7.38
N ARG A 26 7.51 -6.71 7.86
CA ARG A 26 8.72 -6.87 7.04
C ARG A 26 8.50 -7.83 5.87
N ARG A 27 7.77 -8.93 6.08
CA ARG A 27 7.40 -9.89 5.03
C ARG A 27 6.47 -9.27 3.99
N ALA A 28 5.43 -8.59 4.44
CA ALA A 28 4.47 -7.92 3.57
C ALA A 28 5.14 -6.82 2.72
N LEU A 29 6.00 -5.99 3.33
CA LEU A 29 6.74 -4.96 2.61
C LEU A 29 7.72 -5.52 1.57
N GLN A 30 8.33 -6.68 1.84
CA GLN A 30 9.24 -7.34 0.91
C GLN A 30 8.54 -7.70 -0.40
N GLU A 31 7.38 -8.36 -0.34
CA GLU A 31 6.60 -8.73 -1.54
C GLU A 31 5.97 -7.51 -2.24
N LEU A 32 5.59 -6.51 -1.45
CA LEU A 32 5.03 -5.27 -2.00
C LEU A 32 6.08 -4.42 -2.72
N PHE A 33 7.35 -4.52 -2.36
CA PHE A 33 8.43 -3.75 -2.98
C PHE A 33 8.51 -3.98 -4.49
N ASP A 34 8.42 -5.24 -4.94
CA ASP A 34 8.47 -5.58 -6.37
C ASP A 34 7.28 -5.02 -7.14
N VAL A 35 6.09 -5.04 -6.51
CA VAL A 35 4.88 -4.42 -7.06
C VAL A 35 5.04 -2.91 -7.14
N PHE A 36 5.60 -2.29 -6.10
CA PHE A 36 5.76 -0.84 -6.04
C PHE A 36 6.74 -0.33 -7.08
N ALA A 37 7.88 -0.99 -7.22
CA ALA A 37 8.88 -0.69 -8.23
C ALA A 37 8.29 -0.78 -9.65
N SER A 38 7.45 -1.78 -9.91
CA SER A 38 6.83 -2.00 -11.23
C SER A 38 5.69 -1.02 -11.56
N ASN A 39 5.03 -0.43 -10.54
CA ASN A 39 3.86 0.43 -10.71
C ASN A 39 4.12 1.91 -10.41
N GLY A 40 5.37 2.31 -10.16
CA GLY A 40 5.72 3.70 -9.83
C GLY A 40 5.20 4.16 -8.46
N LEU A 41 5.00 3.21 -7.53
CA LEU A 41 4.64 3.50 -6.14
C LEU A 41 5.94 3.79 -5.37
N GLY A 42 6.00 4.92 -4.67
CA GLY A 42 7.26 5.44 -4.15
C GLY A 42 7.68 4.84 -2.82
N GLN A 43 6.78 4.83 -1.84
CA GLN A 43 7.07 4.34 -0.50
C GLN A 43 5.80 3.78 0.12
N ALA A 44 5.92 2.70 0.91
CA ALA A 44 4.84 2.29 1.77
C ALA A 44 5.30 2.02 3.19
N THR A 45 4.36 2.13 4.13
CA THR A 45 4.56 1.79 5.53
C THR A 45 3.29 1.14 6.08
N PHE A 46 3.47 0.27 7.06
CA PHE A 46 2.37 -0.25 7.85
C PHE A 46 2.32 0.46 9.20
N GLU A 47 1.11 0.80 9.62
CA GLU A 47 0.80 1.17 10.99
C GLU A 47 0.05 0.00 11.62
N LEU A 48 0.65 -0.64 12.62
CA LEU A 48 -0.01 -1.72 13.36
C LEU A 48 -1.15 -1.12 14.19
N GLY A 49 -2.35 -1.65 14.00
CA GLY A 49 -3.51 -1.35 14.82
C GLY A 49 -3.80 -2.44 15.83
N GLU A 50 -4.84 -2.23 16.62
CA GLU A 50 -5.34 -3.24 17.56
C GLU A 50 -6.21 -4.29 16.83
N GLY A 51 -6.26 -5.51 17.36
CA GLY A 51 -7.15 -6.57 16.85
C GLY A 51 -6.72 -7.22 15.53
N GLY A 52 -5.40 -7.32 15.29
CA GLY A 52 -4.85 -8.05 14.14
C GLY A 52 -5.09 -7.37 12.79
N ARG A 53 -5.22 -6.04 12.82
CA ARG A 53 -5.34 -5.19 11.63
C ARG A 53 -4.21 -4.17 11.61
N ALA A 54 -3.74 -3.87 10.41
CA ALA A 54 -2.79 -2.80 10.16
C ALA A 54 -3.31 -1.90 9.05
N VAL A 55 -2.87 -0.65 9.05
CA VAL A 55 -3.13 0.29 7.95
C VAL A 55 -1.88 0.38 7.09
N LEU A 56 -2.01 -0.02 5.82
CA LEU A 56 -0.99 0.17 4.80
C LEU A 56 -1.15 1.56 4.19
N TRP A 57 -0.14 2.40 4.38
CA TRP A 57 -0.02 3.71 3.74
C TRP A 57 0.92 3.61 2.56
N ILE A 58 0.49 4.09 1.39
CA ILE A 58 1.24 4.06 0.14
C ILE A 58 1.35 5.48 -0.38
N LYS A 59 2.57 5.99 -0.48
CA LYS A 59 2.88 7.27 -1.13
C LYS A 59 3.13 7.03 -2.62
N HIS A 60 2.47 7.82 -3.46
CA HIS A 60 2.56 7.71 -4.90
C HIS A 60 2.28 9.07 -5.55
N LEU A 61 2.57 9.18 -6.85
CA LEU A 61 2.16 10.36 -7.61
C LEU A 61 0.64 10.36 -7.76
N ASP A 62 0.02 11.54 -7.76
CA ASP A 62 -1.41 11.72 -7.96
C ASP A 62 -1.93 11.12 -9.28
N THR A 63 -1.06 11.04 -10.28
CA THR A 63 -1.27 10.40 -11.59
C THR A 63 -1.27 8.87 -11.54
N VAL A 64 -0.82 8.25 -10.44
CA VAL A 64 -0.81 6.80 -10.23
C VAL A 64 -2.04 6.41 -9.41
N GLU A 65 -2.74 5.36 -9.84
CA GLU A 65 -3.83 4.76 -9.08
C GLU A 65 -3.35 3.51 -8.34
N VAL A 66 -3.73 3.39 -7.07
CA VAL A 66 -3.43 2.22 -6.26
C VAL A 66 -4.54 1.19 -6.45
N ASP A 67 -4.21 0.07 -7.09
CA ASP A 67 -5.14 -1.05 -7.28
C ASP A 67 -5.08 -2.02 -6.09
N GLY A 68 -6.15 -2.06 -5.30
CA GLY A 68 -6.29 -2.94 -4.15
C GLY A 68 -6.16 -4.43 -4.49
N ARG A 69 -6.48 -4.85 -5.72
CA ARG A 69 -6.35 -6.25 -6.17
C ARG A 69 -4.90 -6.64 -6.37
N VAL A 70 -4.09 -5.73 -6.92
CA VAL A 70 -2.65 -5.94 -7.08
C VAL A 70 -1.98 -6.03 -5.71
N ILE A 71 -2.38 -5.15 -4.78
CA ILE A 71 -1.91 -5.20 -3.38
C ILE A 71 -2.32 -6.52 -2.72
N GLN A 72 -3.58 -6.95 -2.85
CA GLN A 72 -4.06 -8.22 -2.31
C GLN A 72 -3.25 -9.41 -2.85
N GLN A 73 -3.00 -9.44 -4.17
CA GLN A 73 -2.26 -10.54 -4.78
C GLN A 73 -0.83 -10.65 -4.25
N ALA A 74 -0.15 -9.51 -4.05
CA ALA A 74 1.20 -9.47 -3.47
C ALA A 74 1.18 -9.93 -2.01
N LEU A 75 0.23 -9.43 -1.23
CA LEU A 75 0.09 -9.77 0.18
C LEU A 75 -0.20 -11.26 0.39
N SER A 76 -1.02 -11.88 -0.46
CA SER A 76 -1.28 -13.32 -0.42
C SER A 76 -0.04 -14.19 -0.70
N ARG A 77 1.01 -13.64 -1.33
CA ARG A 77 2.30 -14.34 -1.50
C ARG A 77 3.17 -14.24 -0.25
N ALA A 78 3.02 -13.16 0.51
CA ALA A 78 3.78 -12.91 1.74
C ALA A 78 3.26 -13.71 2.95
N GLY A 79 1.98 -14.10 2.93
CA GLY A 79 1.31 -14.84 4.00
C GLY A 79 -0.22 -14.74 3.92
N ASP A 80 -0.90 -15.12 5.00
CA ASP A 80 -2.37 -15.06 5.14
C ASP A 80 -2.88 -13.63 5.41
N TYR A 81 -2.50 -12.68 4.54
CA TYR A 81 -2.85 -11.26 4.67
C TYR A 81 -3.99 -10.89 3.72
N THR A 82 -4.97 -10.15 4.24
CA THR A 82 -6.18 -9.78 3.49
C THR A 82 -6.43 -8.28 3.53
N VAL A 83 -6.63 -7.67 2.36
CA VAL A 83 -7.05 -6.28 2.21
C VAL A 83 -8.52 -6.17 2.60
N VAL A 84 -8.82 -5.30 3.57
CA VAL A 84 -10.16 -5.07 4.09
C VAL A 84 -10.71 -3.79 3.47
N GLY A 85 -11.30 -3.92 2.28
CA GLY A 85 -11.96 -2.83 1.55
C GLY A 85 -11.08 -2.12 0.50
N ASP A 86 -11.62 -1.05 -0.08
CA ASP A 86 -10.96 -0.35 -1.19
C ASP A 86 -9.92 0.68 -0.72
N PRO A 87 -8.83 0.90 -1.49
CA PRO A 87 -7.87 1.95 -1.22
C PRO A 87 -8.53 3.32 -1.19
N ARG A 88 -8.26 4.08 -0.12
CA ARG A 88 -8.75 5.45 0.03
C ARG A 88 -7.61 6.43 -0.09
N ARG A 89 -7.71 7.39 -1.01
CA ARG A 89 -6.78 8.53 -1.07
C ARG A 89 -6.91 9.35 0.21
N ALA A 90 -5.80 9.52 0.91
CA ALA A 90 -5.64 10.47 1.99
C ALA A 90 -5.20 11.83 1.39
N ARG A 91 -5.79 12.91 1.91
CA ARG A 91 -5.56 14.28 1.43
C ARG A 91 -4.20 14.82 1.84
#